data_AF-A0A847HCT0-F1
#
_entry.id   AF-A0A847HCT0-F1
#
_cell.length_a   1.000
_cell.length_b   1.000
_cell.length_c   1.000
_cell.angle_alpha   90.00
_cell.angle_beta   90.00
_cell.angle_gamma   90.00
#
_symmetry.space_group_name_H-M   'P 1'
#
loop_
_entity.id
_entity.type
_entity.pdbx_description
1 polymer ?
#
loop_
_entity_poly.entity_id
_entity_poly.type
_entity_poly.pdbx_seq_one_letter_code
_entity_poly.pdbx_strand_id
1 'polypeptide(L)'
;VILETAVLSDEQITRCCRAAERAGADFVKTSTGFHPAGGATVHAVEVMHAAVGGRLGIKASGGIRNTATALAMIGAGATRLGCSASAAVLAGLE
;
A
#
# COMPACT_ATOMS: atom_id res chain seq x y z
N VAL A 1 -2.51 -6.99 -7.44
CA VAL A 1 -1.36 -6.64 -8.29
C VAL A 1 -0.36 -5.80 -7.50
N ILE A 2 0.93 -6.17 -7.47
CA ILE A 2 1.99 -5.34 -6.85
C ILE A 2 2.45 -4.31 -7.89
N LEU A 3 2.50 -3.03 -7.51
CA LEU A 3 2.90 -1.94 -8.40
C LEU A 3 4.39 -1.59 -8.30
N GLU A 4 5.00 -1.86 -7.14
CA GLU A 4 6.34 -1.38 -6.77
C GLU A 4 6.43 0.15 -6.74
N THR A 5 5.59 0.76 -5.90
CA THR A 5 5.37 2.22 -5.88
C THR A 5 6.61 3.06 -5.56
N ALA A 6 7.65 2.49 -4.95
CA ALA A 6 8.87 3.22 -4.60
C ALA A 6 9.71 3.65 -5.82
N VAL A 7 9.43 3.12 -7.01
CA VAL A 7 10.12 3.48 -8.27
C VAL A 7 9.20 4.12 -9.31
N LEU A 8 7.97 4.47 -8.93
CA LEU A 8 6.97 5.04 -9.82
C LEU A 8 6.64 6.47 -9.39
N SER A 9 6.38 7.33 -10.36
CA SER A 9 5.76 8.64 -10.11
C SER A 9 4.27 8.50 -9.78
N ASP A 10 3.67 9.54 -9.20
CA ASP A 10 2.23 9.56 -8.89
C ASP A 10 1.34 9.31 -10.12
N GLU A 11 1.75 9.85 -11.27
CA GLU A 11 1.07 9.61 -12.55
C GLU A 11 1.13 8.12 -12.94
N GLN A 12 2.31 7.51 -12.81
CA GLN A 12 2.50 6.08 -13.10
C GLN A 12 1.70 5.21 -12.12
N ILE A 13 1.72 5.52 -10.82
CA ILE A 13 0.92 4.82 -9.80
C ILE A 13 -0.57 4.87 -10.17
N THR A 14 -1.07 6.05 -10.51
CA THR A 14 -2.47 6.25 -10.90
C THR A 14 -2.84 5.42 -12.14
N ARG A 15 -1.98 5.45 -13.17
CA ARG A 15 -2.20 4.68 -14.40
C ARG A 15 -2.16 3.17 -14.16
N CYS A 16 -1.24 2.69 -13.34
CA CYS A 16 -1.15 1.28 -12.95
C CYS A 16 -2.37 0.84 -12.13
N CYS A 17 -2.88 1.66 -11.20
CA CYS A 17 -4.09 1.36 -10.46
C CYS A 17 -5.30 1.20 -11.39
N ARG A 18 -5.50 2.15 -12.31
CA ARG A 18 -6.60 2.08 -13.29
C ARG A 18 -6.45 0.91 -14.26
N ALA A 19 -5.21 0.54 -14.61
CA ALA A 19 -4.95 -0.64 -15.44
C ALA A 19 -5.28 -1.94 -14.71
N ALA A 20 -4.88 -2.08 -13.44
CA ALA A 20 -5.22 -3.21 -12.59
C ALA A 20 -6.73 -3.35 -12.40
N GLU A 21 -7.44 -2.22 -12.19
CA GLU A 21 -8.88 -2.17 -12.12
C GLU A 21 -9.55 -2.68 -13.41
N ARG A 22 -9.16 -2.14 -14.58
CA ARG A 22 -9.71 -2.59 -15.88
C ARG A 22 -9.44 -4.07 -16.17
N ALA A 23 -8.35 -4.62 -15.63
CA ALA A 23 -8.01 -6.02 -15.75
C ALA A 23 -8.77 -6.92 -14.75
N GLY A 24 -9.63 -6.35 -13.89
CA GLY A 24 -10.45 -7.11 -12.93
C GLY A 24 -9.70 -7.54 -11.66
N ALA A 25 -8.63 -6.84 -11.28
CA ALA A 25 -7.95 -7.15 -10.02
C ALA A 25 -8.78 -6.70 -8.81
N ASP A 26 -8.78 -7.49 -7.73
CA ASP A 26 -9.46 -7.11 -6.47
C ASP A 26 -8.66 -6.13 -5.62
N PHE A 27 -7.32 -6.22 -5.71
CA PHE A 27 -6.40 -5.43 -4.91
C PHE A 27 -5.26 -4.87 -5.74
N VAL A 28 -4.86 -3.65 -5.39
CA VAL A 28 -3.54 -3.09 -5.70
C VAL A 28 -2.67 -3.13 -4.44
N LYS A 29 -1.37 -3.36 -4.62
CA LYS A 29 -0.40 -3.54 -3.54
C LYS A 29 0.82 -2.65 -3.79
N THR A 30 1.32 -1.99 -2.75
CA THR A 30 2.43 -1.02 -2.86
C THR A 30 3.71 -1.69 -3.36
N SER A 31 4.29 -2.60 -2.56
CA SER A 31 5.69 -3.01 -2.75
C SER A 31 5.92 -4.51 -2.58
N THR A 32 6.99 -5.03 -3.18
CA THR A 32 7.42 -6.43 -2.97
C THR A 32 8.03 -6.64 -1.59
N GLY A 33 8.74 -5.62 -1.09
CA GLY A 33 9.58 -5.71 0.11
C GLY A 33 11.05 -6.05 -0.18
N PHE A 34 11.43 -6.19 -1.46
CA PHE A 34 12.79 -6.56 -1.88
C PHE A 34 13.50 -5.45 -2.67
N HIS A 35 12.76 -4.52 -3.28
CA HIS A 35 13.35 -3.47 -4.10
C HIS A 35 14.16 -2.46 -3.25
N PRO A 36 15.38 -2.08 -3.65
CA PRO A 36 16.26 -1.20 -2.86
C PRO A 36 15.71 0.22 -2.65
N ALA A 37 14.82 0.68 -3.53
CA ALA A 37 14.16 1.99 -3.40
C ALA A 37 13.20 2.09 -2.19
N GLY A 38 12.81 0.96 -1.57
CA GLY A 38 12.04 0.95 -0.33
C GLY A 38 10.66 0.30 -0.43
N GLY A 39 9.85 0.52 0.61
CA GLY A 39 8.54 -0.10 0.82
C GLY A 39 7.36 0.86 0.62
N ALA A 40 6.29 0.62 1.37
CA ALA A 40 5.10 1.47 1.35
C ALA A 40 5.40 2.85 1.96
N THR A 41 4.85 3.90 1.36
CA THR A 41 4.81 5.25 1.92
C THR A 41 3.35 5.70 2.04
N VAL A 42 3.07 6.59 3.00
CA VAL A 42 1.72 7.18 3.19
C VAL A 42 1.25 7.84 1.89
N HIS A 43 2.10 8.69 1.30
CA HIS A 43 1.84 9.36 0.03
C HIS A 43 1.44 8.40 -1.09
N ALA A 44 2.17 7.29 -1.28
CA ALA A 44 1.83 6.33 -2.32
C ALA A 44 0.46 5.67 -2.08
N VAL A 45 0.11 5.40 -0.82
CA VAL A 45 -1.21 4.86 -0.46
C VAL A 45 -2.31 5.88 -0.74
N GLU A 46 -2.11 7.16 -0.44
CA GLU A 46 -3.07 8.24 -0.74
C GLU A 46 -3.31 8.37 -2.25
N VAL A 47 -2.25 8.35 -3.06
CA VAL A 47 -2.35 8.36 -4.53
C VAL A 47 -3.12 7.14 -5.03
N MET A 48 -2.82 5.94 -4.51
CA MET A 48 -3.55 4.72 -4.86
C MET A 48 -5.03 4.82 -4.46
N HIS A 49 -5.33 5.35 -3.27
CA HIS A 49 -6.69 5.53 -2.76
C HIS A 49 -7.50 6.48 -3.64
N ALA A 50 -6.93 7.63 -3.99
CA ALA A 50 -7.55 8.57 -4.92
C ALA A 50 -7.79 7.93 -6.31
N ALA A 51 -6.87 7.08 -6.79
CA ALA A 51 -7.00 6.44 -8.10
C ALA A 51 -8.11 5.38 -8.14
N VAL A 52 -8.20 4.50 -7.13
CA VAL A 52 -9.18 3.40 -7.12
C VAL A 52 -10.53 3.79 -6.53
N GLY A 53 -10.61 4.86 -5.72
CA GLY A 53 -11.87 5.38 -5.18
C GLY A 53 -12.75 4.32 -4.52
N GLY A 54 -12.15 3.41 -3.75
CA GLY A 54 -12.84 2.31 -3.06
C GLY A 54 -13.26 1.12 -3.92
N ARG A 55 -13.05 1.15 -5.24
CA ARG A 55 -13.44 0.04 -6.15
C ARG A 55 -12.52 -1.18 -6.01
N LEU A 56 -11.27 -0.96 -5.58
CA LEU A 56 -10.30 -2.01 -5.27
C LEU A 56 -9.83 -1.86 -3.81
N GLY A 57 -9.46 -2.97 -3.20
CA GLY A 57 -8.70 -2.94 -1.96
C GLY A 57 -7.27 -2.46 -2.16
N ILE A 58 -6.69 -1.85 -1.12
CA ILE A 58 -5.29 -1.40 -1.13
C ILE A 58 -4.53 -2.17 -0.07
N LYS A 59 -3.49 -2.91 -0.50
CA LYS A 59 -2.55 -3.59 0.40
C LYS A 59 -1.26 -2.80 0.53
N ALA A 60 -1.06 -2.12 1.66
CA ALA A 60 0.23 -1.51 2.00
C ALA A 60 1.19 -2.58 2.52
N SER A 61 2.41 -2.64 1.97
CA SER A 61 3.43 -3.60 2.41
C SER A 61 4.84 -3.13 2.14
N GLY A 62 5.77 -3.59 2.98
CA GLY A 62 7.18 -3.19 2.97
C GLY A 62 7.44 -2.06 3.97
N GLY A 63 8.27 -2.32 4.98
CA GLY A 63 8.67 -1.32 5.99
C GLY A 63 7.68 -1.10 7.16
N ILE A 64 6.53 -1.76 7.19
CA ILE A 64 5.54 -1.61 8.27
C ILE A 64 5.94 -2.48 9.47
N ARG A 65 6.50 -1.85 10.51
CA ARG A 65 7.12 -2.56 11.66
C ARG A 65 6.53 -2.24 13.03
N ASN A 66 5.72 -1.19 13.14
CA ASN A 66 5.11 -0.76 14.40
C ASN A 66 3.67 -0.26 14.17
N THR A 67 2.95 -0.10 15.27
CA THR A 67 1.54 0.30 15.28
C THR A 67 1.31 1.67 14.63
N ALA A 68 2.15 2.66 14.93
CA ALA A 68 2.00 4.00 14.38
C ALA A 68 2.08 4.01 12.84
N THR A 69 3.05 3.30 12.26
CA THR A 69 3.16 3.16 10.80
C THR A 69 1.97 2.39 10.23
N ALA A 70 1.51 1.33 10.90
CA ALA A 70 0.33 0.57 10.46
C ALA A 70 -0.94 1.44 10.42
N LEU A 71 -1.19 2.21 11.49
CA LEU A 71 -2.33 3.12 11.57
C LEU A 71 -2.24 4.25 10.55
N ALA A 72 -1.04 4.79 10.29
CA ALA A 72 -0.84 5.79 9.24
C ALA A 72 -1.21 5.25 7.85
N MET A 73 -0.82 4.00 7.52
CA MET A 73 -1.20 3.36 6.25
C MET A 73 -2.72 3.16 6.15
N ILE A 74 -3.37 2.76 7.25
CA ILE A 74 -4.84 2.62 7.29
C ILE A 74 -5.51 3.97 7.09
N GLY A 75 -5.05 5.01 7.80
CA GLY A 75 -5.57 6.38 7.67
C GLY A 75 -5.41 6.97 6.26
N ALA A 76 -4.35 6.57 5.55
CA ALA A 76 -4.11 6.92 4.15
C ALA A 76 -5.04 6.21 3.15
N GLY A 77 -5.80 5.20 3.58
CA GLY A 77 -6.74 4.45 2.75
C GLY A 77 -6.36 2.99 2.47
N ALA A 78 -5.33 2.43 3.14
CA ALA A 78 -5.05 1.01 3.04
C ALA A 78 -6.12 0.17 3.73
N THR A 79 -6.65 -0.84 3.04
CA THR A 79 -7.66 -1.79 3.57
C THR A 79 -7.05 -3.15 3.94
N ARG A 80 -5.76 -3.33 3.68
CA ARG A 80 -4.97 -4.49 4.10
C ARG A 80 -3.53 -4.09 4.37
N LEU A 81 -2.91 -4.70 5.37
CA LEU A 81 -1.47 -4.57 5.64
C LEU A 81 -0.75 -5.88 5.32
N GLY A 82 0.43 -5.79 4.73
CA GLY A 82 1.39 -6.89 4.59
C GLY A 82 2.65 -6.58 5.37
N CYS A 83 2.82 -7.23 6.53
CA CYS A 83 3.96 -7.05 7.41
C CYS A 83 4.41 -8.39 8.01
N SER A 84 5.70 -8.51 8.30
CA SER A 84 6.27 -9.66 9.03
C SER A 84 6.34 -9.42 10.54
N ALA A 85 6.26 -8.16 10.97
CA ALA A 85 6.32 -7.74 12.37
C ALA A 85 4.92 -7.62 13.01
N SER A 86 3.97 -8.48 12.63
CA SER A 86 2.56 -8.37 13.04
C SER A 86 2.40 -8.35 14.56
N ALA A 87 3.17 -9.15 15.31
CA ALA A 87 3.11 -9.15 16.78
C ALA A 87 3.45 -7.77 17.37
N ALA A 88 4.53 -7.13 16.90
CA ALA A 88 4.93 -5.79 17.34
C ALA A 88 3.95 -4.70 16.92
N VAL A 89 3.33 -4.84 15.74
CA VAL A 89 2.28 -3.94 15.27
C VAL A 89 1.02 -4.05 16.14
N LEU A 90 0.65 -5.25 16.58
CA LEU A 90 -0.54 -5.47 17.41
C LEU A 90 -0.31 -5.11 18.88
N ALA A 91 0.89 -5.33 19.41
CA ALA A 91 1.21 -5.04 20.82
C ALA A 91 1.07 -3.55 21.19
N GLY A 92 1.18 -2.62 20.23
CA GLY A 92 0.97 -1.19 20.49
C GLY A 92 -0.49 -0.73 20.39
N LEU A 93 -1.45 -1.65 20.22
CA LEU A 93 -2.89 -1.36 20.23
C LEU A 93 -3.57 -1.68 21.59
N GLU A 94 -2.81 -2.23 22.54
CA GLU A 94 -3.28 -2.53 23.90
C GLU A 94 -3.48 -1.28 24.76
#